data_AF-A0A478FQM9-F1
#
_entry.id   AF-A0A478FQM9-F1
#
_cell.length_a   1.000
_cell.length_b   1.000
_cell.length_c   1.000
_cell.angle_alpha   90.00
_cell.angle_beta   90.00
_cell.angle_gamma   90.00
#
_symmetry.space_group_name_H-M   'P 1'
#
loop_
_entity.id
_entity.type
_entity.pdbx_description
1 polymer ?
#
loop_
_entity_poly.entity_id
_entity_poly.type
_entity_poly.pdbx_seq_one_letter_code
_entity_poly.pdbx_strand_id
1 'polypeptide(L)'
;MKFGVGFSSKTGAALATGGILGGGGAVIYNKTTPKNIQEALEWKGFLFIETIEDESQKQNSYRAVYLDNTGDISSINSGITGETDWQKIQTWCQTELKKPYVSEDFENKEKIIKYCEDKTPRTVEAHLKKIKPQASWIKNKETNSQDEPYKIIFAVYRYSDDFLSAINSVKEESEQDYSNTQDVSTGYTRLKTWCTVNLSKSVKEIEDLQKLYNHLTWWCQGLNYSTVQEKIKGDLPGWESEDVDASNADEENSNWSKIKGYWQQTPLVFKTIKSEASEGTSLKGSDYKKWCQENLSKKLSETGIYQEKHLVAKVVCVKEKVQKHLFQVSLVEAIERSKTASDKVA
;
A
#
# COMPACT_ATOMS: atom_id res chain seq x y z
N MET A 1 20.68 8.56 -28.94
CA MET A 1 21.89 8.04 -28.27
C MET A 1 21.68 6.56 -27.99
N LYS A 2 22.44 5.68 -28.66
CA LYS A 2 22.39 4.22 -28.50
C LYS A 2 23.49 3.82 -27.52
N PHE A 3 23.12 3.19 -26.40
CA PHE A 3 24.09 2.49 -25.54
C PHE A 3 23.97 1.00 -25.81
N GLY A 4 24.97 0.44 -26.52
CA GLY A 4 25.20 -0.99 -26.61
C GLY A 4 26.24 -1.38 -25.58
N VAL A 5 25.94 -2.39 -24.76
CA VAL A 5 26.91 -3.00 -23.84
C VAL A 5 27.13 -4.43 -24.33
N GLY A 6 28.35 -4.69 -24.80
CA GLY A 6 28.78 -5.99 -25.31
C GLY A 6 29.11 -6.97 -24.18
N PHE A 7 28.57 -8.18 -24.30
CA PHE A 7 28.98 -9.35 -23.53
C PHE A 7 30.34 -9.85 -24.04
N SER A 8 31.34 -9.97 -23.15
CA SER A 8 32.56 -10.72 -23.42
C SER A 8 32.47 -12.10 -22.79
N SER A 9 32.33 -13.13 -23.63
CA SER A 9 32.53 -14.53 -23.27
C SER A 9 34.03 -14.81 -23.11
N LYS A 10 34.47 -15.26 -21.93
CA LYS A 10 35.81 -15.83 -21.74
C LYS A 10 35.74 -17.36 -21.75
N THR A 11 36.21 -17.93 -22.85
CA THR A 11 36.84 -19.24 -23.06
C THR A 11 37.58 -19.67 -21.77
N GLY A 12 37.34 -20.85 -21.19
CA GLY A 12 37.58 -22.16 -21.79
C GLY A 12 39.07 -22.52 -21.63
N ALA A 13 39.46 -23.11 -20.51
CA ALA A 13 40.80 -23.65 -20.29
C ALA A 13 40.72 -25.07 -19.71
N ALA A 14 41.48 -25.95 -20.37
CA ALA A 14 41.46 -27.40 -20.33
C ALA A 14 41.76 -28.04 -18.96
N LEU A 15 41.10 -29.19 -18.75
CA LEU A 15 41.60 -30.29 -17.94
C LEU A 15 42.84 -30.90 -18.63
N ALA A 16 43.98 -30.95 -17.94
CA ALA A 16 45.05 -31.89 -18.24
C ALA A 16 45.76 -32.29 -16.94
N THR A 17 45.69 -33.58 -16.68
CA THR A 17 46.28 -34.36 -15.59
C THR A 17 47.81 -34.48 -15.71
N GLY A 18 48.51 -34.54 -14.58
CA GLY A 18 49.94 -34.89 -14.49
C GLY A 18 50.51 -34.52 -13.14
N GLY A 19 50.87 -35.51 -12.32
CA GLY A 19 50.92 -35.39 -10.87
C GLY A 19 52.20 -34.84 -10.25
N ILE A 20 52.07 -34.41 -8.99
CA ILE A 20 53.14 -34.45 -7.99
C ILE A 20 52.51 -34.95 -6.68
N LEU A 21 52.83 -36.20 -6.34
CA LEU A 21 52.74 -36.74 -5.00
C LEU A 21 53.84 -36.08 -4.17
N GLY A 22 53.47 -35.24 -3.20
CA GLY A 22 54.42 -34.61 -2.28
C GLY A 22 53.72 -33.76 -1.22
N GLY A 23 53.43 -34.34 -0.06
CA GLY A 23 53.39 -33.64 1.23
C GLY A 23 52.42 -32.46 1.45
N GLY A 24 51.44 -32.21 0.59
CA GLY A 24 50.47 -31.10 0.74
C GLY A 24 49.02 -31.49 1.07
N GLY A 25 48.75 -32.79 1.26
CA GLY A 25 47.39 -33.37 1.25
C GLY A 25 46.48 -33.01 2.43
N ALA A 26 47.01 -32.55 3.57
CA ALA A 26 46.17 -32.20 4.72
C ALA A 26 45.63 -30.76 4.67
N VAL A 27 46.32 -29.85 3.97
CA VAL A 27 45.99 -28.41 4.02
C VAL A 27 44.89 -28.04 3.01
N ILE A 28 44.76 -28.79 1.91
CA ILE A 28 43.68 -28.60 0.93
C ILE A 28 42.40 -29.33 1.36
N TYR A 29 42.50 -30.51 1.98
CA TYR A 29 41.33 -31.25 2.48
C TYR A 29 40.58 -30.54 3.61
N ASN A 30 41.29 -29.81 4.48
CA ASN A 30 40.67 -29.06 5.57
C ASN A 30 39.94 -27.78 5.10
N LYS A 31 40.10 -27.41 3.82
CA LYS A 31 39.31 -26.38 3.14
C LYS A 31 38.15 -26.97 2.32
N THR A 32 38.08 -28.29 2.18
CA THR A 32 37.01 -28.95 1.41
C THR A 32 35.92 -29.59 2.25
N THR A 33 36.06 -29.60 3.57
CA THR A 33 34.99 -30.06 4.47
C THR A 33 34.30 -28.84 5.05
N PRO A 34 32.99 -28.68 4.85
CA PRO A 34 32.25 -27.58 5.43
C PRO A 34 32.32 -27.64 6.96
N LYS A 35 32.54 -26.49 7.60
CA LYS A 35 32.72 -26.41 9.06
C LYS A 35 31.40 -26.48 9.80
N ASN A 36 30.34 -25.96 9.19
CA ASN A 36 29.01 -25.87 9.77
C ASN A 36 27.94 -26.25 8.74
N ILE A 37 26.71 -26.40 9.21
CA ILE A 37 25.57 -26.78 8.39
C ILE A 37 25.33 -25.78 7.25
N GLN A 38 25.53 -24.47 7.50
CA GLN A 38 25.39 -23.44 6.48
C GLN A 38 26.33 -23.66 5.29
N GLU A 39 27.64 -23.75 5.54
CA GLU A 39 28.65 -23.99 4.49
C GLU A 39 28.34 -25.29 3.73
N ALA A 40 27.90 -26.34 4.42
CA ALA A 40 27.59 -27.63 3.82
C ALA A 40 26.39 -27.58 2.87
N LEU A 41 25.37 -26.77 3.21
CA LEU A 41 24.19 -26.59 2.37
C LEU A 41 24.44 -25.56 1.24
N GLU A 42 25.24 -24.52 1.48
CA GLU A 42 25.65 -23.57 0.44
C GLU A 42 26.45 -24.27 -0.67
N TRP A 43 27.28 -25.24 -0.32
CA TRP A 43 27.97 -26.11 -1.27
C TRP A 43 27.02 -26.91 -2.16
N LYS A 44 25.79 -27.17 -1.69
CA LYS A 44 24.73 -27.84 -2.45
C LYS A 44 23.84 -26.86 -3.22
N GLY A 45 24.16 -25.56 -3.18
CA GLY A 45 23.45 -24.51 -3.91
C GLY A 45 22.30 -23.85 -3.15
N PHE A 46 22.15 -24.12 -1.84
CA PHE A 46 21.17 -23.42 -1.01
C PHE A 46 21.70 -22.05 -0.60
N LEU A 47 20.88 -21.01 -0.72
CA LEU A 47 21.21 -19.66 -0.23
C LEU A 47 20.42 -19.41 1.05
N PHE A 48 21.03 -18.77 2.05
CA PHE A 48 20.40 -18.56 3.36
C PHE A 48 20.08 -17.10 3.61
N ILE A 49 19.00 -16.86 4.36
CA ILE A 49 18.61 -15.50 4.76
C ILE A 49 19.73 -14.83 5.57
N GLU A 50 20.49 -15.60 6.35
CA GLU A 50 21.62 -15.08 7.14
C GLU A 50 22.76 -14.50 6.28
N THR A 51 22.89 -14.86 5.00
CA THR A 51 23.90 -14.28 4.11
C THR A 51 23.51 -12.90 3.58
N ILE A 52 22.28 -12.44 3.84
CA ILE A 52 21.84 -11.09 3.45
C ILE A 52 22.55 -10.07 4.36
N GLU A 53 23.35 -9.19 3.75
CA GLU A 53 24.10 -8.16 4.48
C GLU A 53 23.19 -7.07 5.06
N ASP A 54 22.16 -6.67 4.30
CA ASP A 54 21.20 -5.66 4.73
C ASP A 54 20.24 -6.23 5.78
N GLU A 55 20.33 -5.73 7.00
CA GLU A 55 19.55 -6.24 8.14
C GLU A 55 18.04 -6.04 7.93
N SER A 56 17.62 -4.98 7.20
CA SER A 56 16.21 -4.79 6.90
C SER A 56 15.67 -5.86 5.96
N GLN A 57 16.38 -6.15 4.86
CA GLN A 57 16.03 -7.19 3.91
C GLN A 57 16.06 -8.59 4.55
N LYS A 58 17.01 -8.83 5.45
CA LYS A 58 17.07 -10.06 6.25
C LYS A 58 15.80 -10.25 7.09
N GLN A 59 15.43 -9.23 7.87
CA GLN A 59 14.20 -9.26 8.68
C GLN A 59 12.95 -9.43 7.82
N ASN A 60 12.90 -8.81 6.64
CA ASN A 60 11.76 -8.92 5.73
C ASN A 60 11.64 -10.33 5.13
N SER A 61 12.76 -10.98 4.84
CA SER A 61 12.81 -12.36 4.37
C SER A 61 12.30 -13.32 5.44
N TYR A 62 12.71 -13.15 6.70
CA TYR A 62 12.15 -13.93 7.82
C TYR A 62 10.66 -13.69 8.04
N ARG A 63 10.19 -12.44 7.93
CA ARG A 63 8.75 -12.14 7.98
C ARG A 63 7.97 -12.81 6.84
N ALA A 64 8.54 -12.88 5.65
CA ALA A 64 7.93 -13.58 4.52
C ALA A 64 7.85 -15.09 4.76
N VAL A 65 8.94 -15.69 5.25
CA VAL A 65 8.94 -17.11 5.66
C VAL A 65 7.87 -17.38 6.72
N TYR A 66 7.78 -16.51 7.73
CA TYR A 66 6.75 -16.61 8.76
C TYR A 66 5.34 -16.65 8.14
N LEU A 67 5.04 -15.71 7.25
CA LEU A 67 3.72 -15.61 6.59
C LEU A 67 3.36 -16.87 5.79
N ASP A 68 4.32 -17.43 5.06
CA ASP A 68 4.11 -18.66 4.28
C ASP A 68 3.90 -19.92 5.13
N ASN A 69 4.24 -19.87 6.42
CA ASN A 69 4.26 -21.05 7.29
C ASN A 69 3.54 -20.85 8.62
N THR A 70 2.65 -19.86 8.72
CA THR A 70 1.91 -19.50 9.95
C THR A 70 1.24 -20.68 10.66
N GLY A 71 0.83 -21.74 9.94
CA GLY A 71 0.24 -22.96 10.51
C GLY A 71 1.22 -23.99 11.10
N ASP A 72 2.52 -23.92 10.78
CA ASP A 72 3.51 -25.00 11.06
C ASP A 72 4.64 -24.60 12.03
N ILE A 73 4.61 -23.35 12.52
CA ILE A 73 5.70 -22.75 13.32
C ILE A 73 5.69 -23.17 14.79
N SER A 74 4.62 -23.81 15.26
CA SER A 74 4.53 -24.35 16.64
C SER A 74 5.66 -25.33 16.99
N SER A 75 6.33 -25.89 15.99
CA SER A 75 7.48 -26.79 16.14
C SER A 75 8.83 -26.08 16.33
N ILE A 76 8.88 -24.75 16.25
CA ILE A 76 10.09 -23.93 16.41
C ILE A 76 10.08 -23.32 17.81
N ASN A 77 10.97 -23.80 18.68
CA ASN A 77 11.18 -23.24 20.00
C ASN A 77 12.53 -22.51 20.02
N SER A 78 12.50 -21.17 20.08
CA SER A 78 13.73 -20.37 20.23
C SER A 78 14.23 -20.33 21.68
N GLY A 79 13.43 -20.76 22.66
CA GLY A 79 13.75 -20.68 24.09
C GLY A 79 13.77 -19.26 24.67
N ILE A 80 13.45 -18.24 23.86
CA ILE A 80 13.46 -16.82 24.27
C ILE A 80 12.03 -16.33 24.47
N THR A 81 11.74 -15.86 25.68
CA THR A 81 10.47 -15.24 26.03
C THR A 81 10.41 -13.79 25.54
N GLY A 82 9.30 -13.42 24.87
CA GLY A 82 9.06 -12.04 24.40
C GLY A 82 9.39 -11.75 22.93
N GLU A 83 9.93 -12.72 22.18
CA GLU A 83 10.14 -12.59 20.73
C GLU A 83 8.81 -12.68 19.95
N THR A 84 8.69 -11.89 18.88
CA THR A 84 7.68 -12.12 17.85
C THR A 84 7.98 -13.42 17.08
N ASP A 85 6.97 -14.07 16.51
CA ASP A 85 7.15 -15.42 15.95
C ASP A 85 8.16 -15.49 14.79
N TRP A 86 8.29 -14.43 13.98
CA TRP A 86 9.33 -14.39 12.94
C TRP A 86 10.75 -14.23 13.52
N GLN A 87 10.91 -13.59 14.68
CA GLN A 87 12.20 -13.50 15.38
C GLN A 87 12.60 -14.87 15.95
N LYS A 88 11.62 -15.65 16.43
CA LYS A 88 11.90 -17.03 16.88
C LYS A 88 12.48 -17.88 15.74
N ILE A 89 11.95 -17.73 14.52
CA ILE A 89 12.49 -18.38 13.32
C ILE A 89 13.92 -17.92 13.05
N GLN A 90 14.17 -16.61 13.09
CA GLN A 90 15.50 -16.04 12.90
C GLN A 90 16.51 -16.61 13.90
N THR A 91 16.20 -16.55 15.20
CA THR A 91 17.07 -17.05 16.28
C THR A 91 17.32 -18.56 16.14
N TRP A 92 16.28 -19.33 15.81
CA TRP A 92 16.39 -20.76 15.57
C TRP A 92 17.32 -21.05 14.38
N CYS A 93 17.12 -20.37 13.25
CA CYS A 93 17.97 -20.50 12.06
C CYS A 93 19.43 -20.17 12.34
N GLN A 94 19.71 -19.08 13.06
CA GLN A 94 21.06 -18.70 13.45
C GLN A 94 21.76 -19.76 14.31
N THR A 95 20.99 -20.44 15.17
CA THR A 95 21.50 -21.49 16.04
C THR A 95 21.78 -22.76 15.25
N GLU A 96 20.82 -23.21 14.46
CA GLU A 96 20.93 -24.45 13.69
C GLU A 96 22.00 -24.36 12.60
N LEU A 97 22.07 -23.26 11.85
CA LEU A 97 23.03 -23.08 10.76
C LEU A 97 24.50 -23.08 11.22
N LYS A 98 24.76 -22.64 12.46
CA LYS A 98 26.11 -22.59 13.05
C LYS A 98 26.57 -23.90 13.69
N LYS A 99 25.69 -24.91 13.80
CA LYS A 99 26.07 -26.21 14.34
C LYS A 99 27.15 -26.86 13.47
N PRO A 100 28.10 -27.59 14.08
CA PRO A 100 29.15 -28.26 13.33
C PRO A 100 28.55 -29.29 12.38
N TYR A 101 29.07 -29.34 11.16
CA TYR A 101 28.65 -30.33 10.18
C TYR A 101 29.30 -31.68 10.48
N VAL A 102 28.49 -32.73 10.67
CA VAL A 102 28.96 -34.08 11.03
C VAL A 102 28.68 -35.09 9.91
N SER A 103 27.52 -35.00 9.25
CA SER A 103 27.09 -35.93 8.20
C SER A 103 26.04 -35.30 7.29
N GLU A 104 25.72 -35.91 6.14
CA GLU A 104 24.73 -35.41 5.20
C GLU A 104 23.26 -35.51 5.67
N ASP A 105 23.01 -36.40 6.64
CA ASP A 105 21.71 -36.65 7.27
C ASP A 105 21.74 -36.15 8.71
N PHE A 106 21.89 -34.83 8.86
CA PHE A 106 21.74 -34.17 10.14
C PHE A 106 20.26 -33.91 10.46
N GLU A 107 19.96 -33.90 11.76
CA GLU A 107 18.63 -33.64 12.28
C GLU A 107 18.12 -32.26 11.80
N ASN A 108 16.82 -32.16 11.52
CA ASN A 108 16.15 -30.92 11.09
C ASN A 108 16.57 -30.34 9.72
N LYS A 109 17.34 -31.05 8.89
CA LYS A 109 17.72 -30.62 7.52
C LYS A 109 16.56 -30.03 6.72
N GLU A 110 15.44 -30.75 6.62
CA GLU A 110 14.26 -30.27 5.87
C GLU A 110 13.66 -29.00 6.48
N LYS A 111 13.66 -28.88 7.82
CA LYS A 111 13.18 -27.67 8.49
C LYS A 111 14.13 -26.49 8.26
N ILE A 112 15.44 -26.72 8.28
CA ILE A 112 16.44 -25.68 8.01
C ILE A 112 16.28 -25.16 6.59
N ILE A 113 16.15 -26.04 5.60
CA ILE A 113 15.85 -25.65 4.23
C ILE A 113 14.48 -24.95 4.16
N LYS A 114 13.46 -25.44 4.88
CA LYS A 114 12.13 -24.83 4.87
C LYS A 114 12.12 -23.41 5.43
N TYR A 115 12.82 -23.12 6.51
CA TYR A 115 12.67 -21.86 7.26
C TYR A 115 13.85 -20.89 7.14
N CYS A 116 15.05 -21.36 6.81
CA CYS A 116 16.27 -20.55 6.80
C CYS A 116 16.77 -20.22 5.40
N GLU A 117 16.35 -20.99 4.39
CA GLU A 117 16.69 -20.75 2.98
C GLU A 117 16.03 -19.45 2.47
N ASP A 118 16.79 -18.64 1.73
CA ASP A 118 16.28 -17.45 1.06
C ASP A 118 15.53 -17.77 -0.24
N LYS A 119 14.49 -18.59 -0.13
CA LYS A 119 13.68 -18.98 -1.27
C LYS A 119 12.68 -17.90 -1.68
N THR A 120 12.17 -18.01 -2.90
CA THR A 120 11.03 -17.20 -3.34
C THR A 120 9.80 -17.59 -2.50
N PRO A 121 9.12 -16.62 -1.86
CA PRO A 121 7.93 -16.93 -1.08
C PRO A 121 6.83 -17.60 -1.91
N ARG A 122 6.04 -18.46 -1.28
CA ARG A 122 4.97 -19.24 -1.90
C ARG A 122 3.76 -18.39 -2.22
N THR A 123 3.36 -17.54 -1.27
CA THR A 123 2.17 -16.68 -1.39
C THR A 123 2.52 -15.29 -1.88
N VAL A 124 1.57 -14.64 -2.55
CA VAL A 124 1.72 -13.23 -2.97
C VAL A 124 1.96 -12.34 -1.76
N GLU A 125 1.23 -12.52 -0.66
CA GLU A 125 1.42 -11.74 0.56
C GLU A 125 2.83 -11.83 1.13
N ALA A 126 3.37 -13.03 1.26
CA ALA A 126 4.73 -13.23 1.75
C ALA A 126 5.77 -12.64 0.78
N HIS A 127 5.56 -12.80 -0.53
CA HIS A 127 6.42 -12.18 -1.53
C HIS A 127 6.44 -10.66 -1.42
N LEU A 128 5.26 -10.04 -1.29
CA LEU A 128 5.13 -8.61 -1.11
C LEU A 128 5.74 -8.14 0.22
N LYS A 129 5.66 -8.93 1.29
CA LYS A 129 6.31 -8.61 2.56
C LYS A 129 7.84 -8.60 2.44
N LYS A 130 8.42 -9.51 1.65
CA LYS A 130 9.86 -9.57 1.38
C LYS A 130 10.35 -8.31 0.66
N ILE A 131 9.64 -7.87 -0.39
CA ILE A 131 10.07 -6.73 -1.24
C ILE A 131 9.63 -5.35 -0.71
N LYS A 132 8.48 -5.25 -0.04
CA LYS A 132 7.94 -4.00 0.52
C LYS A 132 7.37 -4.23 1.92
N PRO A 133 8.20 -4.10 2.96
CA PRO A 133 7.83 -4.49 4.33
C PRO A 133 6.75 -3.63 4.98
N GLN A 134 6.56 -2.40 4.49
CA GLN A 134 5.57 -1.45 5.01
C GLN A 134 4.16 -1.68 4.49
N ALA A 135 3.93 -2.69 3.65
CA ALA A 135 2.60 -3.06 3.21
C ALA A 135 1.74 -3.52 4.41
N SER A 136 0.96 -2.59 4.97
CA SER A 136 -0.04 -2.89 6.00
C SER A 136 -1.36 -3.22 5.32
N TRP A 137 -1.56 -4.50 5.03
CA TRP A 137 -2.81 -4.98 4.46
C TRP A 137 -3.96 -4.73 5.43
N ILE A 138 -5.10 -4.27 4.91
CA ILE A 138 -6.27 -3.96 5.75
C ILE A 138 -6.69 -5.17 6.57
N LYS A 139 -6.63 -6.38 5.98
CA LYS A 139 -6.98 -7.64 6.64
C LYS A 139 -6.16 -7.97 7.89
N ASN A 140 -4.96 -7.40 8.04
CA ASN A 140 -4.04 -7.68 9.15
C ASN A 140 -4.10 -6.60 10.25
N LYS A 141 -4.99 -5.59 10.14
CA LYS A 141 -5.11 -4.53 11.15
C LYS A 141 -6.04 -4.99 12.28
N GLU A 142 -5.56 -5.01 13.52
CA GLU A 142 -6.33 -5.33 14.72
C GLU A 142 -7.20 -4.13 15.18
N THR A 143 -8.07 -3.63 14.31
CA THR A 143 -9.02 -2.57 14.70
C THR A 143 -10.44 -3.10 14.69
N ASN A 144 -11.28 -2.58 15.60
CA ASN A 144 -12.72 -2.87 15.69
C ASN A 144 -13.51 -2.48 14.42
N SER A 145 -12.84 -1.97 13.36
CA SER A 145 -13.45 -1.52 12.11
C SER A 145 -12.55 -1.84 10.91
N GLN A 146 -12.23 -3.13 10.71
CA GLN A 146 -11.48 -3.60 9.54
C GLN A 146 -12.18 -3.31 8.21
N ASP A 147 -13.50 -3.07 8.23
CA ASP A 147 -14.30 -2.85 7.02
C ASP A 147 -14.26 -1.39 6.53
N GLU A 148 -14.02 -0.43 7.42
CA GLU A 148 -14.06 0.99 7.08
C GLU A 148 -13.03 1.38 6.00
N PRO A 149 -11.77 0.92 6.05
CA PRO A 149 -10.82 1.18 4.98
C PRO A 149 -11.27 0.61 3.63
N TYR A 150 -11.91 -0.58 3.61
CA TYR A 150 -12.46 -1.15 2.38
C TYR A 150 -13.64 -0.34 1.84
N LYS A 151 -14.51 0.15 2.72
CA LYS A 151 -15.62 1.04 2.32
C LYS A 151 -15.11 2.32 1.68
N ILE A 152 -14.08 2.94 2.27
CA ILE A 152 -13.46 4.15 1.71
C ILE A 152 -12.87 3.86 0.32
N ILE A 153 -12.09 2.77 0.18
CA ILE A 153 -11.50 2.39 -1.11
C ILE A 153 -12.59 2.15 -2.15
N PHE A 154 -13.63 1.38 -1.80
CA PHE A 154 -14.74 1.13 -2.70
C PHE A 154 -15.44 2.42 -3.12
N ALA A 155 -15.73 3.32 -2.17
CA ALA A 155 -16.36 4.61 -2.45
C ALA A 155 -15.56 5.45 -3.46
N VAL A 156 -14.22 5.41 -3.35
CA VAL A 156 -13.28 6.15 -4.21
C VAL A 156 -13.15 5.51 -5.59
N TYR A 157 -12.93 4.19 -5.65
CA TYR A 157 -12.52 3.50 -6.88
C TYR A 157 -13.67 2.89 -7.69
N ARG A 158 -14.92 2.85 -7.17
CA ARG A 158 -16.05 2.25 -7.90
C ARG A 158 -16.43 2.91 -9.24
N TYR A 159 -15.78 3.99 -9.65
CA TYR A 159 -15.93 4.60 -10.99
C TYR A 159 -14.86 4.17 -11.98
N SER A 160 -13.88 3.37 -11.54
CA SER A 160 -12.86 2.81 -12.42
C SER A 160 -13.33 1.45 -12.93
N ASP A 161 -13.41 1.30 -14.25
CA ASP A 161 -13.79 0.05 -14.90
C ASP A 161 -12.80 -1.09 -14.58
N ASP A 162 -11.50 -0.77 -14.51
CA ASP A 162 -10.45 -1.73 -14.11
C ASP A 162 -10.68 -2.24 -12.69
N PHE A 163 -11.06 -1.35 -11.77
CA PHE A 163 -11.37 -1.71 -10.38
C PHE A 163 -12.61 -2.61 -10.31
N LEU A 164 -13.70 -2.22 -10.97
CA LEU A 164 -14.95 -3.00 -10.98
C LEU A 164 -14.74 -4.37 -11.62
N SER A 165 -14.04 -4.45 -12.76
CA SER A 165 -13.71 -5.70 -13.42
C SER A 165 -12.89 -6.61 -12.51
N ALA A 166 -11.87 -6.06 -11.83
CA ALA A 166 -11.06 -6.84 -10.91
C ALA A 166 -11.89 -7.42 -9.77
N ILE A 167 -12.68 -6.62 -9.05
CA ILE A 167 -13.45 -7.15 -7.91
C ILE A 167 -14.59 -8.08 -8.37
N ASN A 168 -15.18 -7.88 -9.54
CA ASN A 168 -16.22 -8.77 -10.07
C ASN A 168 -15.65 -10.15 -10.49
N SER A 169 -14.33 -10.31 -10.62
CA SER A 169 -13.71 -11.62 -10.90
C SER A 169 -13.85 -12.65 -9.77
N VAL A 170 -14.23 -12.21 -8.55
CA VAL A 170 -14.47 -13.10 -7.40
C VAL A 170 -15.94 -13.23 -7.03
N LYS A 171 -16.86 -12.85 -7.94
CA LYS A 171 -18.29 -13.04 -7.74
C LYS A 171 -18.67 -14.52 -7.77
N GLU A 172 -19.76 -14.86 -7.10
CA GLU A 172 -20.37 -16.18 -7.28
C GLU A 172 -21.18 -16.22 -8.59
N GLU A 173 -21.40 -17.42 -9.16
CA GLU A 173 -22.07 -17.58 -10.46
C GLU A 173 -23.48 -16.98 -10.49
N SER A 174 -24.18 -16.95 -9.34
CA SER A 174 -25.52 -16.38 -9.19
C SER A 174 -25.55 -14.86 -8.98
N GLU A 175 -24.40 -14.22 -8.77
CA GLU A 175 -24.33 -12.80 -8.47
C GLU A 175 -24.21 -11.92 -9.72
N GLN A 176 -24.86 -10.76 -9.69
CA GLN A 176 -24.67 -9.73 -10.71
C GLN A 176 -23.36 -8.96 -10.51
N ASP A 177 -22.83 -8.46 -11.63
CA ASP A 177 -21.68 -7.57 -11.62
C ASP A 177 -22.02 -6.26 -10.90
N TYR A 178 -21.12 -5.82 -10.03
CA TYR A 178 -21.23 -4.50 -9.44
C TYR A 178 -20.94 -3.42 -10.49
N SER A 179 -21.71 -2.34 -10.41
CA SER A 179 -21.54 -1.12 -11.19
C SER A 179 -21.15 0.05 -10.29
N ASN A 180 -20.92 1.22 -10.90
CA ASN A 180 -20.61 2.46 -10.18
C ASN A 180 -21.76 3.00 -9.30
N THR A 181 -22.97 2.45 -9.43
CA THR A 181 -24.13 2.77 -8.59
C THR A 181 -24.26 1.87 -7.37
N GLN A 182 -23.42 0.83 -7.26
CA GLN A 182 -23.46 -0.12 -6.15
C GLN A 182 -23.23 0.60 -4.81
N ASP A 183 -24.07 0.31 -3.82
CA ASP A 183 -23.97 0.92 -2.50
C ASP A 183 -22.66 0.56 -1.78
N VAL A 184 -22.06 1.53 -1.08
CA VAL A 184 -20.76 1.36 -0.42
C VAL A 184 -20.83 0.33 0.70
N SER A 185 -21.96 0.21 1.41
CA SER A 185 -22.14 -0.71 2.54
C SER A 185 -22.22 -2.18 2.10
N THR A 186 -22.38 -2.45 0.81
CA THR A 186 -22.42 -3.81 0.26
C THR A 186 -21.24 -4.05 -0.69
N GLY A 187 -20.87 -3.07 -1.50
CA GLY A 187 -19.82 -3.19 -2.49
C GLY A 187 -18.44 -3.54 -1.91
N TYR A 188 -18.14 -3.05 -0.70
CA TYR A 188 -16.85 -3.27 -0.06
C TYR A 188 -16.56 -4.74 0.26
N THR A 189 -17.58 -5.58 0.43
CA THR A 189 -17.39 -7.01 0.79
C THR A 189 -16.70 -7.75 -0.34
N ARG A 190 -17.07 -7.48 -1.60
CA ARG A 190 -16.44 -8.10 -2.77
C ARG A 190 -14.99 -7.66 -2.93
N LEU A 191 -14.69 -6.39 -2.65
CA LEU A 191 -13.31 -5.91 -2.56
C LEU A 191 -12.51 -6.66 -1.49
N LYS A 192 -13.09 -6.83 -0.29
CA LYS A 192 -12.45 -7.57 0.81
C LYS A 192 -12.16 -9.03 0.42
N THR A 193 -13.10 -9.69 -0.23
CA THR A 193 -12.93 -11.05 -0.78
C THR A 193 -11.81 -11.07 -1.83
N TRP A 194 -11.84 -10.14 -2.79
CA TRP A 194 -10.84 -10.03 -3.84
C TRP A 194 -9.43 -9.88 -3.27
N CYS A 195 -9.25 -8.98 -2.29
CA CYS A 195 -7.99 -8.78 -1.60
C CYS A 195 -7.51 -10.04 -0.88
N THR A 196 -8.41 -10.71 -0.16
CA THR A 196 -8.09 -11.93 0.60
C THR A 196 -7.63 -13.04 -0.33
N VAL A 197 -8.41 -13.31 -1.40
CA VAL A 197 -8.10 -14.35 -2.39
C VAL A 197 -6.74 -14.08 -3.05
N ASN A 198 -6.52 -12.87 -3.56
CA ASN A 198 -5.31 -12.58 -4.33
C ASN A 198 -4.04 -12.49 -3.47
N LEU A 199 -4.13 -12.07 -2.20
CA LEU A 199 -2.99 -12.11 -1.29
C LEU A 199 -2.55 -13.55 -0.95
N SER A 200 -3.50 -14.49 -0.93
CA SER A 200 -3.24 -15.89 -0.60
C SER A 200 -2.87 -16.79 -1.80
N LYS A 201 -2.98 -16.29 -3.04
CA LYS A 201 -2.61 -17.04 -4.25
C LYS A 201 -1.14 -17.44 -4.25
N SER A 202 -0.83 -18.53 -4.95
CA SER A 202 0.57 -18.90 -5.16
C SER A 202 1.21 -17.96 -6.17
N VAL A 203 2.42 -17.49 -5.89
CA VAL A 203 3.20 -16.64 -6.82
C VAL A 203 3.41 -17.33 -8.17
N LYS A 204 3.49 -18.67 -8.19
CA LYS A 204 3.70 -19.47 -9.41
C LYS A 204 2.50 -19.47 -10.35
N GLU A 205 1.31 -19.16 -9.85
CA GLU A 205 0.05 -19.17 -10.61
C GLU A 205 -0.27 -17.80 -11.22
N ILE A 206 0.57 -16.79 -10.97
CA ILE A 206 0.33 -15.42 -11.41
C ILE A 206 1.16 -15.12 -12.66
N GLU A 207 0.46 -14.92 -13.79
CA GLU A 207 1.10 -14.55 -15.06
C GLU A 207 1.75 -13.15 -15.01
N ASP A 208 1.05 -12.17 -14.43
CA ASP A 208 1.54 -10.78 -14.28
C ASP A 208 1.50 -10.35 -12.81
N LEU A 209 2.57 -10.70 -12.09
CA LEU A 209 2.73 -10.37 -10.67
C LEU A 209 2.81 -8.85 -10.45
N GLN A 210 3.37 -8.10 -11.39
CA GLN A 210 3.55 -6.66 -11.25
C GLN A 210 2.23 -5.91 -11.32
N LYS A 211 1.35 -6.28 -12.28
CA LYS A 211 0.01 -5.71 -12.38
C LYS A 211 -0.83 -6.05 -11.15
N LEU A 212 -0.84 -7.32 -10.75
CA LEU A 212 -1.56 -7.74 -9.55
C LEU A 212 -1.04 -6.98 -8.32
N TYR A 213 0.27 -6.80 -8.23
CA TYR A 213 0.86 -6.06 -7.12
C TYR A 213 0.40 -4.60 -7.08
N ASN A 214 0.40 -3.90 -8.21
CA ASN A 214 -0.07 -2.51 -8.26
C ASN A 214 -1.52 -2.42 -7.75
N HIS A 215 -2.39 -3.33 -8.21
CA HIS A 215 -3.78 -3.40 -7.78
C HIS A 215 -3.92 -3.69 -6.28
N LEU A 216 -3.20 -4.68 -5.75
CA LEU A 216 -3.19 -5.01 -4.32
C LEU A 216 -2.70 -3.82 -3.47
N THR A 217 -1.69 -3.10 -3.94
CA THR A 217 -1.18 -1.91 -3.24
C THR A 217 -2.24 -0.81 -3.18
N TRP A 218 -2.97 -0.59 -4.27
CA TRP A 218 -3.93 0.50 -4.36
C TRP A 218 -5.25 0.19 -3.64
N TRP A 219 -5.65 -1.08 -3.63
CA TRP A 219 -7.02 -1.46 -3.22
C TRP A 219 -7.07 -2.31 -1.94
N CYS A 220 -5.96 -2.88 -1.49
CA CYS A 220 -5.90 -3.72 -0.29
C CYS A 220 -5.05 -3.12 0.83
N GLN A 221 -4.41 -1.96 0.59
CA GLN A 221 -3.80 -1.14 1.62
C GLN A 221 -4.74 0.01 1.97
N GLY A 222 -4.86 0.30 3.27
CA GLY A 222 -5.71 1.41 3.71
C GLY A 222 -5.17 2.73 3.16
N LEU A 223 -6.07 3.58 2.64
CA LEU A 223 -5.72 4.93 2.23
C LEU A 223 -5.32 5.78 3.44
N ASN A 224 -4.50 6.79 3.22
CA ASN A 224 -4.03 7.71 4.25
C ASN A 224 -5.01 8.86 4.54
N TYR A 225 -6.27 8.71 4.11
CA TYR A 225 -7.36 9.65 4.34
C TYR A 225 -8.65 8.88 4.59
N SER A 226 -9.52 9.47 5.39
CA SER A 226 -10.82 8.92 5.75
C SER A 226 -11.96 9.92 5.56
N THR A 227 -11.64 11.21 5.63
CA THR A 227 -12.60 12.32 5.50
C THR A 227 -12.46 13.07 4.18
N VAL A 228 -13.49 13.86 3.85
CA VAL A 228 -13.47 14.78 2.70
C VAL A 228 -12.28 15.74 2.77
N GLN A 229 -12.03 16.36 3.92
CA GLN A 229 -10.92 17.31 4.07
C GLN A 229 -9.55 16.66 3.89
N GLU A 230 -9.33 15.48 4.47
CA GLU A 230 -8.07 14.75 4.33
C GLU A 230 -7.81 14.37 2.87
N LYS A 231 -8.84 13.91 2.14
CA LYS A 231 -8.73 13.60 0.71
C LYS A 231 -8.33 14.82 -0.10
N ILE A 232 -9.00 15.95 0.11
CA ILE A 232 -8.72 17.17 -0.65
C ILE A 232 -7.28 17.65 -0.39
N LYS A 233 -6.84 17.66 0.87
CA LYS A 233 -5.46 18.03 1.24
C LYS A 233 -4.43 17.07 0.64
N GLY A 234 -4.75 15.78 0.59
CA GLY A 234 -3.90 14.77 -0.06
C GLY A 234 -3.77 14.97 -1.57
N ASP A 235 -4.87 15.33 -2.24
CA ASP A 235 -4.88 15.58 -3.68
C ASP A 235 -4.25 16.93 -4.08
N LEU A 236 -4.36 17.93 -3.19
CA LEU A 236 -3.98 19.30 -3.47
C LEU A 236 -3.14 19.88 -2.32
N PRO A 237 -1.81 19.71 -2.39
CA PRO A 237 -0.90 20.32 -1.43
C PRO A 237 -1.07 21.85 -1.34
N GLY A 238 -1.35 22.35 -0.14
CA GLY A 238 -1.59 23.77 0.11
C GLY A 238 -3.02 24.24 -0.13
N TRP A 239 -3.96 23.32 -0.35
CA TRP A 239 -5.38 23.62 -0.17
C TRP A 239 -5.67 23.92 1.31
N GLU A 240 -6.37 25.02 1.55
CA GLU A 240 -6.78 25.47 2.88
C GLU A 240 -8.25 25.83 2.85
N SER A 241 -8.99 25.36 3.86
CA SER A 241 -10.39 25.72 4.00
C SER A 241 -10.54 27.20 4.36
N GLU A 242 -11.63 27.81 3.92
CA GLU A 242 -12.08 29.09 4.46
C GLU A 242 -12.42 28.96 5.95
N ASP A 243 -12.39 30.08 6.68
CA ASP A 243 -12.69 30.12 8.10
C ASP A 243 -14.16 29.74 8.38
N VAL A 244 -14.35 28.51 8.87
CA VAL A 244 -15.67 27.95 9.25
C VAL A 244 -16.13 28.41 10.63
N ASP A 245 -15.36 29.22 11.35
CA ASP A 245 -15.74 29.78 12.65
C ASP A 245 -16.11 31.27 12.57
N ALA A 246 -15.83 31.94 11.45
CA ALA A 246 -16.15 33.36 11.20
C ALA A 246 -17.62 33.72 11.53
N SER A 247 -17.84 34.62 12.49
CA SER A 247 -19.19 34.98 12.99
C SER A 247 -20.01 35.83 12.01
N ASN A 248 -19.38 36.39 10.99
CA ASN A 248 -19.96 37.39 10.09
C ASN A 248 -20.28 36.89 8.68
N ALA A 249 -20.63 35.61 8.54
CA ALA A 249 -20.79 34.94 7.23
C ALA A 249 -21.80 35.60 6.28
N ASP A 250 -22.75 36.38 6.78
CA ASP A 250 -23.81 37.04 6.00
C ASP A 250 -23.57 38.54 5.76
N GLU A 251 -22.48 39.12 6.28
CA GLU A 251 -22.14 40.51 6.01
C GLU A 251 -21.73 40.70 4.54
N GLU A 252 -22.09 41.86 3.96
CA GLU A 252 -21.98 42.18 2.53
C GLU A 252 -20.56 42.05 1.96
N ASN A 253 -19.53 42.07 2.82
CA ASN A 253 -18.12 41.93 2.42
C ASN A 253 -17.38 40.75 3.04
N SER A 254 -18.09 39.87 3.76
CA SER A 254 -17.51 38.67 4.32
C SER A 254 -17.03 37.71 3.23
N ASN A 255 -16.06 36.86 3.56
CA ASN A 255 -15.53 35.85 2.63
C ASN A 255 -16.65 34.92 2.15
N TRP A 256 -17.54 34.49 3.04
CA TRP A 256 -18.66 33.60 2.70
C TRP A 256 -19.72 34.26 1.80
N SER A 257 -19.99 35.55 1.97
CA SER A 257 -20.86 36.30 1.05
C SER A 257 -20.26 36.36 -0.37
N LYS A 258 -18.94 36.58 -0.48
CA LYS A 258 -18.23 36.56 -1.77
C LYS A 258 -18.23 35.16 -2.40
N ILE A 259 -17.97 34.12 -1.61
CA ILE A 259 -18.04 32.72 -2.03
C ILE A 259 -19.44 32.38 -2.57
N LYS A 260 -20.49 32.78 -1.88
CA LYS A 260 -21.86 32.65 -2.40
C LYS A 260 -22.00 33.37 -3.76
N GLY A 261 -21.50 34.60 -3.86
CA GLY A 261 -21.51 35.37 -5.11
C GLY A 261 -20.87 34.65 -6.30
N TYR A 262 -19.78 33.92 -6.06
CA TYR A 262 -19.09 33.11 -7.05
C TYR A 262 -19.92 31.90 -7.54
N TRP A 263 -20.63 31.22 -6.64
CA TRP A 263 -21.26 29.93 -6.94
C TRP A 263 -22.78 29.95 -7.12
N GLN A 264 -23.46 31.07 -6.82
CA GLN A 264 -24.92 31.19 -6.90
C GLN A 264 -25.51 30.91 -8.30
N GLN A 265 -24.71 31.03 -9.37
CA GLN A 265 -25.13 30.72 -10.74
C GLN A 265 -24.80 29.29 -11.19
N THR A 266 -24.29 28.43 -10.29
CA THR A 266 -23.91 27.05 -10.60
C THR A 266 -24.93 26.08 -9.97
N PRO A 267 -25.92 25.55 -10.74
CA PRO A 267 -26.98 24.70 -10.21
C PRO A 267 -26.50 23.48 -9.45
N LEU A 268 -25.42 22.86 -9.90
CA LEU A 268 -24.83 21.73 -9.20
C LEU A 268 -24.41 22.12 -7.78
N VAL A 269 -23.76 23.27 -7.60
CA VAL A 269 -23.26 23.70 -6.29
C VAL A 269 -24.39 24.09 -5.36
N PHE A 270 -25.29 24.99 -5.77
CA PHE A 270 -26.32 25.47 -4.85
C PHE A 270 -27.32 24.38 -4.47
N LYS A 271 -27.60 23.41 -5.34
CA LYS A 271 -28.46 22.25 -5.02
C LYS A 271 -27.75 21.26 -4.09
N THR A 272 -26.45 21.05 -4.24
CA THR A 272 -25.70 20.20 -3.30
C THR A 272 -25.60 20.85 -1.92
N ILE A 273 -25.55 22.18 -1.85
CA ILE A 273 -25.57 22.94 -0.58
C ILE A 273 -26.94 22.85 0.09
N LYS A 274 -28.00 23.04 -0.69
CA LYS A 274 -29.38 23.02 -0.20
C LYS A 274 -30.30 22.47 -1.30
N SER A 275 -30.72 21.22 -1.15
CA SER A 275 -31.45 20.46 -2.17
C SER A 275 -32.76 21.12 -2.63
N GLU A 276 -33.43 21.83 -1.73
CA GLU A 276 -34.68 22.52 -1.95
C GLU A 276 -34.53 23.93 -2.54
N ALA A 277 -33.29 24.41 -2.74
CA ALA A 277 -33.06 25.71 -3.34
C ALA A 277 -33.42 25.69 -4.84
N SER A 278 -34.36 26.55 -5.22
CA SER A 278 -34.74 26.77 -6.62
C SER A 278 -33.71 27.58 -7.39
N GLU A 279 -33.01 28.49 -6.71
CA GLU A 279 -32.01 29.40 -7.26
C GLU A 279 -30.90 29.66 -6.23
N GLY A 280 -29.66 29.90 -6.68
CA GLY A 280 -28.55 30.14 -5.74
C GLY A 280 -28.61 31.51 -5.06
N THR A 281 -29.37 32.47 -5.59
CA THR A 281 -29.59 33.81 -5.02
C THR A 281 -30.31 33.76 -3.68
N SER A 282 -31.18 32.76 -3.47
CA SER A 282 -31.93 32.57 -2.21
C SER A 282 -31.08 32.08 -1.05
N LEU A 283 -29.85 31.60 -1.31
CA LEU A 283 -28.92 31.16 -0.27
C LEU A 283 -28.18 32.34 0.36
N LYS A 284 -27.75 32.14 1.60
CA LYS A 284 -26.93 33.08 2.37
C LYS A 284 -25.49 32.56 2.49
N GLY A 285 -24.55 33.44 2.82
CA GLY A 285 -23.16 33.02 3.06
C GLY A 285 -23.06 32.00 4.21
N SER A 286 -23.92 32.14 5.22
CA SER A 286 -24.07 31.18 6.31
C SER A 286 -24.50 29.78 5.88
N ASP A 287 -25.28 29.63 4.80
CA ASP A 287 -25.65 28.32 4.25
C ASP A 287 -24.41 27.59 3.70
N TYR A 288 -23.56 28.30 2.96
CA TYR A 288 -22.31 27.77 2.41
C TYR A 288 -21.33 27.40 3.53
N LYS A 289 -21.15 28.29 4.50
CA LYS A 289 -20.31 28.08 5.68
C LYS A 289 -20.72 26.81 6.44
N LYS A 290 -22.01 26.74 6.81
CA LYS A 290 -22.56 25.61 7.57
C LYS A 290 -22.40 24.30 6.80
N TRP A 291 -22.69 24.32 5.49
CA TRP A 291 -22.52 23.13 4.66
C TRP A 291 -21.05 22.67 4.60
N CYS A 292 -20.09 23.59 4.49
CA CYS A 292 -18.68 23.24 4.53
C CYS A 292 -18.26 22.65 5.88
N GLN A 293 -18.69 23.25 6.99
CA GLN A 293 -18.43 22.75 8.34
C GLN A 293 -18.96 21.32 8.53
N GLU A 294 -20.17 21.04 8.02
CA GLU A 294 -20.81 19.73 8.15
C GLU A 294 -20.20 18.67 7.24
N ASN A 295 -19.71 19.02 6.05
CA ASN A 295 -19.30 18.02 5.06
C ASN A 295 -17.79 17.77 4.99
N LEU A 296 -16.95 18.71 5.42
CA LEU A 296 -15.50 18.52 5.43
C LEU A 296 -15.05 17.39 6.37
N SER A 297 -15.75 17.20 7.49
CA SER A 297 -15.46 16.17 8.50
C SER A 297 -16.13 14.82 8.22
N LYS A 298 -17.04 14.74 7.24
CA LYS A 298 -17.73 13.48 6.91
C LYS A 298 -16.79 12.46 6.31
N LYS A 299 -17.09 11.20 6.58
CA LYS A 299 -16.32 10.07 6.06
C LYS A 299 -16.63 9.87 4.58
N LEU A 300 -15.62 9.51 3.80
CA LEU A 300 -15.78 9.23 2.37
C LEU A 300 -16.63 7.99 2.09
N SER A 301 -16.72 7.08 3.07
CA SER A 301 -17.53 5.85 3.02
C SER A 301 -19.03 6.10 3.16
N GLU A 302 -19.45 7.27 3.65
CA GLU A 302 -20.86 7.62 3.78
C GLU A 302 -21.51 7.80 2.40
N THR A 303 -22.77 7.36 2.28
CA THR A 303 -23.51 7.38 1.01
C THR A 303 -23.59 8.79 0.42
N GLY A 304 -23.20 8.93 -0.85
CA GLY A 304 -23.24 10.18 -1.61
C GLY A 304 -22.12 11.19 -1.26
N ILE A 305 -21.29 10.93 -0.25
CA ILE A 305 -20.24 11.90 0.15
C ILE A 305 -19.15 12.02 -0.90
N TYR A 306 -18.55 10.92 -1.34
CA TYR A 306 -17.46 10.98 -2.31
C TYR A 306 -17.92 11.43 -3.73
N GLN A 307 -19.11 11.02 -4.15
CA GLN A 307 -19.66 11.32 -5.48
C GLN A 307 -19.91 12.80 -5.71
N GLU A 308 -20.57 13.41 -4.73
CA GLU A 308 -21.19 14.71 -4.93
C GLU A 308 -20.53 15.73 -4.02
N LYS A 309 -20.56 15.47 -2.71
CA LYS A 309 -20.18 16.47 -1.71
C LYS A 309 -18.68 16.72 -1.68
N HIS A 310 -17.85 15.69 -1.89
CA HIS A 310 -16.40 15.86 -1.95
C HIS A 310 -15.97 16.78 -3.10
N LEU A 311 -16.56 16.63 -4.30
CA LEU A 311 -16.22 17.45 -5.47
C LEU A 311 -16.63 18.92 -5.25
N VAL A 312 -17.82 19.14 -4.69
CA VAL A 312 -18.29 20.48 -4.35
C VAL A 312 -17.44 21.09 -3.22
N ALA A 313 -17.13 20.35 -2.16
CA ALA A 313 -16.30 20.83 -1.06
C ALA A 313 -14.90 21.23 -1.49
N LYS A 314 -14.31 20.48 -2.44
CA LYS A 314 -12.99 20.75 -3.02
C LYS A 314 -12.89 22.15 -3.61
N VAL A 315 -13.97 22.62 -4.24
CA VAL A 315 -14.00 23.93 -4.91
C VAL A 315 -14.69 25.01 -4.11
N VAL A 316 -15.68 24.70 -3.24
CA VAL A 316 -16.48 25.70 -2.50
C VAL A 316 -15.87 26.05 -1.14
N CYS A 317 -15.29 25.07 -0.45
CA CYS A 317 -14.84 25.28 0.93
C CYS A 317 -13.43 25.85 1.02
N VAL A 318 -12.76 26.12 -0.11
CA VAL A 318 -11.42 26.73 -0.16
C VAL A 318 -11.51 28.24 0.09
N LYS A 319 -10.43 28.82 0.64
CA LYS A 319 -10.30 30.26 0.90
C LYS A 319 -10.77 31.15 -0.26
N GLU A 320 -11.47 32.23 0.06
CA GLU A 320 -12.03 33.20 -0.89
C GLU A 320 -10.98 33.72 -1.89
N LYS A 321 -9.75 33.99 -1.43
CA LYS A 321 -8.67 34.43 -2.31
C LYS A 321 -8.34 33.43 -3.42
N VAL A 322 -8.51 32.13 -3.18
CA VAL A 322 -8.35 31.08 -4.19
C VAL A 322 -9.53 31.12 -5.14
N GLN A 323 -10.75 31.22 -4.60
CA GLN A 323 -12.01 31.27 -5.36
C GLN A 323 -12.01 32.37 -6.43
N LYS A 324 -11.49 33.54 -6.08
CA LYS A 324 -11.34 34.67 -7.00
C LYS A 324 -10.59 34.31 -8.29
N HIS A 325 -9.66 33.36 -8.21
CA HIS A 325 -8.87 32.89 -9.35
C HIS A 325 -9.45 31.64 -10.05
N LEU A 326 -10.32 30.87 -9.38
CA LEU A 326 -10.85 29.60 -9.92
C LEU A 326 -11.67 29.74 -11.19
N PHE A 327 -12.28 30.90 -11.41
CA PHE A 327 -13.04 31.15 -12.64
C PHE A 327 -12.16 31.36 -13.87
N GLN A 328 -10.85 31.57 -13.68
CA GLN A 328 -9.93 31.89 -14.76
C GLN A 328 -8.98 30.73 -15.08
N VAL A 329 -8.65 29.92 -14.08
CA VAL A 329 -7.59 28.90 -14.17
C VAL A 329 -7.94 27.65 -13.37
N SER A 330 -7.13 26.60 -13.54
CA SER A 330 -7.27 25.37 -12.75
C SER A 330 -7.11 25.64 -11.24
N LEU A 331 -7.68 24.76 -10.40
CA LEU A 331 -7.59 24.90 -8.94
C LEU A 331 -6.15 24.91 -8.41
N VAL A 332 -5.26 24.12 -9.00
CA VAL A 332 -3.84 24.12 -8.62
C VAL A 332 -3.21 25.48 -8.90
N GLU A 333 -3.41 25.99 -10.11
CA GLU A 333 -2.87 27.30 -10.52
C GLU A 333 -3.49 28.45 -9.71
N ALA A 334 -4.78 28.37 -9.38
CA ALA A 334 -5.46 29.34 -8.52
C ALA A 334 -4.85 29.38 -7.11
N ILE A 335 -4.51 28.20 -6.55
CA ILE A 335 -3.84 28.11 -5.25
C ILE A 335 -2.47 28.80 -5.31
N GLU A 336 -1.66 28.52 -6.33
CA GLU A 336 -0.33 29.14 -6.51
C GLU A 336 -0.41 30.67 -6.68
N ARG A 337 -1.33 31.15 -7.52
CA ARG A 337 -1.58 32.58 -7.72
C ARG A 337 -2.01 33.27 -6.41
N SER A 338 -2.83 32.61 -5.60
CA SER A 338 -3.28 33.17 -4.32
C SER A 338 -2.15 33.30 -3.28
N LYS A 339 -1.13 32.43 -3.34
CA LYS A 339 0.06 32.50 -2.46
C LYS A 339 0.95 33.66 -2.87
N THR A 340 1.33 33.73 -4.14
CA THR A 340 2.19 34.79 -4.68
C THR A 340 1.59 36.20 -4.55
N ALA A 341 0.26 36.32 -4.63
CA ALA A 341 -0.44 37.58 -4.37
C ALA A 341 -0.35 38.02 -2.90
N SER A 342 -0.27 37.08 -1.96
CA SER A 342 -0.13 37.38 -0.52
C SER A 342 1.27 37.91 -0.20
N ASP A 343 2.30 37.39 -0.87
CA ASP A 343 3.70 37.77 -0.66
C ASP A 343 4.07 39.14 -1.25
N LYS A 344 3.24 39.70 -2.14
CA LYS A 344 3.45 41.03 -2.74
C LYS A 344 2.79 42.17 -1.95
N VAL A 345 2.01 41.85 -0.93
CA VAL A 345 1.24 42.81 -0.11
C VAL A 345 1.80 42.93 1.31
N ALA A 346 2.71 42.03 1.71
CA ALA A 346 3.56 42.15 2.89
C ALA A 346 4.87 42.85 2.53
#